data_AF-A0A9Q4AMZ1-F1
#
_entry.id   AF-A0A9Q4AMZ1-F1
#
_cell.length_a   1.000
_cell.length_b   1.000
_cell.length_c   1.000
_cell.angle_alpha   90.00
_cell.angle_beta   90.00
_cell.angle_gamma   90.00
#
_symmetry.space_group_name_H-M   'P 1'
#
loop_
_entity.id
_entity.type
_entity.pdbx_description
1 polymer ?
#
loop_
_entity_poly.entity_id
_entity_poly.type
_entity_poly.pdbx_seq_one_letter_code
_entity_poly.pdbx_strand_id
1 'polypeptide(L)'
;MAVSANRLELLQIADAVAREKSIDRMVVIEAMQDAMEKAAKGRYGAETEIKVEINPRSGETRMWRLLEIVEDIEEPSRQVDLKFARTKSPQAKVGDFLTEPLPPMEFGRIAAQSAKQVIVQKVRDAERDRMFEEYTGRVGEIVNGTVKRVEYGNVIVDLGRGEAIIRRDELIPRELFRYGDRVRAYIYDVRREQRGPQIFLSRTHPQFMAKLFMQEVPEIYDGVITIRSIARDPGSRAKIAVTSNDSSIDPVGACVGMRGSRVQAVVAELQGEKIDIIPWTDTIADLVVSALQPADVAKVVLDEQAERIEVVVPDEQLSLAIGRRGQNVRLASQLIGWDIDILTEQEESERRQKEFTERSTLFMQALDVDEMVAQLLASEGFSSVEELAYIEPNEIASIEGFDEETAGEIQNRAAEYLAEIDAKFDAQRKDLGVEDELYEIPGLNAAMLVALGKEDIKSVEDFAGCAADDLVGWTERKDGETKRFDGTFKDFPVSREEAEDMIMQARVRAGWISAEDLPGEELPADEDGEGFTEEEAV
;
A
#
# COMPACT_ATOMS: atom_id res chain seq x y z
N MET A 1 -51.69 43.65 -24.22
CA MET A 1 -52.11 42.90 -23.01
C MET A 1 -51.65 41.44 -22.97
N ALA A 2 -50.93 40.89 -23.97
CA ALA A 2 -50.51 39.48 -23.97
C ALA A 2 -49.27 39.15 -23.11
N VAL A 3 -48.41 40.13 -22.81
CA VAL A 3 -47.10 39.91 -22.14
C VAL A 3 -47.21 39.67 -20.63
N SER A 4 -48.35 39.98 -20.00
CA SER A 4 -48.53 39.86 -18.55
C SER A 4 -48.82 38.43 -18.08
N ALA A 5 -49.45 37.61 -18.91
CA ALA A 5 -49.80 36.22 -18.55
C ALA A 5 -48.57 35.32 -18.44
N ASN A 6 -47.57 35.53 -19.30
CA ASN A 6 -46.36 34.70 -19.38
C ASN A 6 -45.44 34.82 -18.14
N ARG A 7 -45.51 35.92 -17.37
CA ARG A 7 -44.59 36.19 -16.24
C ARG A 7 -44.95 35.42 -14.98
N LEU A 8 -46.24 35.42 -14.61
CA LEU A 8 -46.72 34.65 -13.47
C LEU A 8 -46.67 33.15 -13.75
N GLU A 9 -46.92 32.73 -15.00
CA GLU A 9 -46.81 31.34 -15.41
C GLU A 9 -45.38 30.80 -15.21
N LEU A 10 -44.34 31.57 -15.54
CA LEU A 10 -42.95 31.18 -15.29
C LEU A 10 -42.65 30.97 -13.79
N LEU A 11 -43.11 31.87 -12.93
CA LEU A 11 -42.92 31.73 -11.48
C LEU A 11 -43.71 30.56 -10.89
N GLN A 12 -44.93 30.32 -11.37
CA GLN A 12 -45.75 29.18 -10.94
C GLN A 12 -45.13 27.85 -11.37
N ILE A 13 -44.54 27.80 -12.56
CA ILE A 13 -43.80 26.62 -13.04
C ILE A 13 -42.55 26.41 -12.18
N ALA A 14 -41.81 27.47 -11.86
CA ALA A 14 -40.66 27.39 -10.96
C ALA A 14 -41.05 26.85 -9.58
N ASP A 15 -42.15 27.34 -9.01
CA ASP A 15 -42.68 26.90 -7.71
C ASP A 15 -43.17 25.46 -7.74
N ALA A 16 -43.83 25.04 -8.82
CA ALA A 16 -44.29 23.67 -8.98
C ALA A 16 -43.12 22.69 -9.07
N VAL A 17 -42.08 23.03 -9.84
CA VAL A 17 -40.88 22.19 -9.99
C VAL A 17 -40.06 22.15 -8.69
N ALA A 18 -39.91 23.28 -8.01
CA ALA A 18 -39.25 23.35 -6.70
C ALA A 18 -39.94 22.46 -5.65
N ARG A 19 -41.27 22.48 -5.60
CA ARG A 19 -42.06 21.62 -4.70
C ARG A 19 -42.00 20.14 -5.07
N GLU A 20 -42.09 19.81 -6.36
CA GLU A 20 -42.06 18.41 -6.82
C GLU A 20 -40.71 17.73 -6.49
N LYS A 21 -39.61 18.50 -6.57
CA LYS A 21 -38.25 17.98 -6.37
C LYS A 21 -37.61 18.34 -5.03
N SER A 22 -38.32 19.07 -4.17
CA SER A 22 -37.82 19.52 -2.85
C SER A 22 -36.48 20.29 -2.95
N ILE A 23 -36.37 21.22 -3.89
CA ILE A 23 -35.17 22.04 -4.12
C ILE A 23 -35.49 23.51 -3.93
N ASP A 24 -34.48 24.30 -3.56
CA ASP A 24 -34.59 25.74 -3.44
C ASP A 24 -35.08 26.38 -4.76
N ARG A 25 -36.06 27.28 -4.62
CA ARG A 25 -36.66 28.06 -5.71
C ARG A 25 -35.61 28.86 -6.49
N MET A 26 -34.56 29.37 -5.84
CA MET A 26 -33.50 30.14 -6.49
C MET A 26 -32.72 29.29 -7.50
N VAL A 27 -32.40 28.04 -7.16
CA VAL A 27 -31.70 27.09 -8.06
C VAL A 27 -32.51 26.82 -9.33
N VAL A 28 -33.84 26.77 -9.19
CA VAL A 28 -34.77 26.62 -10.32
C VAL A 28 -34.78 27.85 -11.20
N ILE A 29 -34.78 29.05 -10.61
CA ILE A 29 -34.75 30.32 -11.34
C ILE A 29 -33.43 30.51 -12.09
N GLU A 30 -32.29 30.18 -11.48
CA GLU A 30 -30.98 30.18 -12.15
C GLU A 30 -30.95 29.21 -13.33
N ALA A 31 -31.45 27.98 -13.15
CA ALA A 31 -31.54 27.01 -14.24
C ALA A 31 -32.45 27.49 -15.39
N MET A 32 -33.50 28.25 -15.07
CA MET A 32 -34.35 28.90 -16.08
C MET A 32 -33.62 30.02 -16.81
N GLN A 33 -32.79 30.81 -16.13
CA GLN A 33 -31.94 31.84 -16.72
C GLN A 33 -30.96 31.20 -17.72
N ASP A 34 -30.21 30.18 -17.31
CA ASP A 34 -29.26 29.46 -18.18
C ASP A 34 -29.94 28.87 -19.43
N ALA A 35 -31.13 28.30 -19.26
CA ALA A 35 -31.92 27.77 -20.37
C ALA A 35 -32.37 28.88 -21.35
N MET A 36 -32.78 30.04 -20.82
CA MET A 36 -33.14 31.21 -21.63
C MET A 36 -31.93 31.81 -22.33
N GLU A 37 -30.75 31.85 -21.70
CA GLU A 37 -29.49 32.27 -22.33
C GLU A 37 -29.18 31.39 -23.54
N LYS A 38 -29.22 30.07 -23.38
CA LYS A 38 -28.97 29.12 -24.46
C LYS A 38 -29.98 29.25 -25.62
N ALA A 39 -31.26 29.47 -25.30
CA ALA A 39 -32.29 29.71 -26.30
C ALA A 39 -32.11 31.04 -27.04
N ALA A 40 -31.69 32.09 -26.33
CA ALA A 40 -31.40 33.40 -26.91
C ALA A 40 -30.19 33.33 -27.86
N LYS A 41 -29.12 32.60 -27.48
CA LYS A 41 -27.95 32.35 -28.34
C LYS A 41 -28.34 31.69 -29.67
N GLY A 42 -29.29 30.75 -29.65
CA GLY A 42 -29.80 30.12 -30.88
C GLY A 42 -30.47 31.09 -31.87
N ARG A 43 -31.04 32.22 -31.39
CA ARG A 43 -31.75 33.19 -32.24
C ARG A 43 -30.90 34.40 -32.62
N TYR A 44 -30.09 34.91 -31.70
CA TYR A 44 -29.30 36.12 -31.89
C TYR A 44 -27.85 35.85 -32.33
N GLY A 45 -27.44 34.57 -32.39
CA GLY A 45 -26.14 34.12 -32.84
C GLY A 45 -25.46 33.28 -31.76
N ALA A 46 -25.07 32.04 -32.11
CA ALA A 46 -24.47 31.10 -31.15
C ALA A 46 -23.18 31.66 -30.52
N GLU A 47 -22.49 32.51 -31.29
CA GLU A 47 -21.26 33.18 -30.89
C GLU A 47 -21.49 34.45 -30.06
N THR A 48 -22.73 34.87 -29.77
CA THR A 48 -22.97 36.05 -28.93
C THR A 48 -23.06 35.64 -27.46
N GLU A 49 -22.43 36.41 -26.57
CA GLU A 49 -22.59 36.21 -25.13
C GLU A 49 -23.85 36.95 -24.66
N ILE A 50 -24.84 36.20 -24.15
CA ILE A 50 -26.14 36.73 -23.74
C ILE A 50 -26.37 36.34 -22.30
N LYS A 51 -26.73 37.33 -21.47
CA LYS A 51 -27.15 37.13 -20.10
C LYS A 51 -28.63 37.39 -19.93
N VAL A 52 -29.27 36.52 -19.16
CA VAL A 52 -30.70 36.61 -18.84
C VAL A 52 -30.86 36.64 -17.33
N GLU A 53 -31.57 37.65 -16.83
CA GLU A 53 -31.93 37.76 -15.42
C GLU A 53 -33.44 37.69 -15.27
N ILE A 54 -33.89 36.93 -14.28
CA ILE A 54 -35.30 36.77 -13.91
C ILE A 54 -35.46 37.29 -12.50
N ASN A 55 -36.31 38.31 -12.32
CA ASN A 55 -36.62 38.81 -11.00
C ASN A 55 -37.47 37.78 -10.21
N PRO A 56 -37.02 37.30 -9.05
CA PRO A 56 -37.69 36.21 -8.31
C PRO A 56 -39.04 36.62 -7.69
N ARG A 57 -39.33 37.92 -7.59
CA ARG A 57 -40.60 38.43 -7.03
C ARG A 57 -41.58 38.81 -8.13
N SER A 58 -41.14 39.50 -9.17
CA SER A 58 -42.03 40.02 -10.23
C SER A 58 -42.11 39.12 -11.46
N GLY A 59 -41.17 38.19 -11.65
CA GLY A 59 -41.07 37.38 -12.87
C GLY A 59 -40.67 38.20 -14.10
N GLU A 60 -40.20 39.43 -13.91
CA GLU A 60 -39.68 40.26 -14.99
C GLU A 60 -38.37 39.67 -15.50
N THR A 61 -38.33 39.37 -16.80
CA THR A 61 -37.15 38.86 -17.48
C THR A 61 -36.45 39.98 -18.22
N ARG A 62 -35.16 40.14 -17.97
CA ARG A 62 -34.29 41.10 -18.67
C ARG A 62 -33.19 40.32 -19.35
N MET A 63 -32.85 40.74 -20.56
CA MET A 63 -31.80 40.12 -21.34
C MET A 63 -30.90 41.19 -21.93
N TRP A 64 -29.61 40.92 -21.93
CA TRP A 64 -28.64 41.78 -22.55
C TRP A 64 -27.55 40.96 -23.21
N ARG A 65 -27.05 41.46 -24.32
CA ARG A 65 -25.82 40.98 -24.94
C ARG A 65 -24.64 41.62 -24.23
N LEU A 66 -23.62 40.82 -23.91
CA LEU A 66 -22.33 41.27 -23.41
C LEU A 66 -21.36 41.38 -24.60
N LEU A 67 -20.79 42.57 -24.76
CA LEU A 67 -19.71 42.83 -25.72
C LEU A 67 -18.45 43.25 -24.95
N GLU A 68 -17.38 42.50 -25.08
CA GLU A 68 -16.08 42.81 -24.49
C GLU A 68 -15.45 44.02 -25.18
N ILE A 69 -14.96 44.98 -24.40
CA ILE A 69 -14.36 46.20 -24.92
C ILE A 69 -12.87 45.94 -25.15
N VAL A 70 -12.44 45.95 -26.41
CA VAL A 70 -11.07 45.66 -26.85
C VAL A 70 -10.51 46.83 -27.68
N GLU A 71 -9.18 46.85 -27.86
CA GLU A 71 -8.53 47.84 -28.74
C GLU A 71 -8.65 47.44 -30.21
N ASP A 72 -8.40 46.18 -30.52
CA ASP A 72 -8.51 45.58 -31.85
C ASP A 72 -9.58 44.49 -31.85
N ILE A 73 -10.53 44.57 -32.77
CA ILE A 73 -11.66 43.63 -32.87
C ILE A 73 -11.23 42.41 -33.68
N GLU A 74 -11.15 41.25 -33.03
CA GLU A 74 -10.95 39.95 -33.66
C GLU A 74 -12.28 39.20 -33.88
N GLU A 75 -13.20 39.33 -32.93
CA GLU A 75 -14.53 38.69 -32.95
C GLU A 75 -15.66 39.73 -32.90
N PRO A 76 -16.16 40.21 -34.06
CA PRO A 76 -17.20 41.24 -34.12
C PRO A 76 -18.53 40.89 -33.42
N SER A 77 -18.76 39.60 -33.14
CA SER A 77 -19.95 39.10 -32.44
C SER A 77 -19.87 39.24 -30.90
N ARG A 78 -18.65 39.30 -30.35
CA ARG A 78 -18.37 39.34 -28.90
C ARG A 78 -17.63 40.59 -28.47
N GLN A 79 -17.04 41.33 -29.39
CA GLN A 79 -16.13 42.43 -29.09
C GLN A 79 -16.62 43.76 -29.67
N VAL A 80 -16.20 44.85 -29.04
CA VAL A 80 -16.50 46.22 -29.46
C VAL A 80 -15.30 47.13 -29.20
N ASP A 81 -15.09 48.11 -30.08
CA ASP A 81 -13.99 49.06 -29.91
C ASP A 81 -14.26 50.07 -28.79
N LEU A 82 -13.18 50.52 -28.15
CA LEU A 82 -13.24 51.51 -27.08
C LEU A 82 -13.93 52.83 -27.49
N LYS A 83 -13.81 53.25 -28.76
CA LYS A 83 -14.41 54.52 -29.23
C LYS A 83 -15.93 54.41 -29.29
N PHE A 84 -16.46 53.30 -29.80
CA PHE A 84 -17.88 53.00 -29.79
C PHE A 84 -18.41 52.81 -28.37
N ALA A 85 -17.69 52.06 -27.53
CA ALA A 85 -18.08 51.84 -26.13
C ALA A 85 -18.21 53.16 -25.36
N ARG A 86 -17.25 54.09 -25.52
CA ARG A 86 -17.28 55.42 -24.90
C ARG A 86 -18.41 56.33 -25.38
N THR A 87 -18.95 56.08 -26.57
CA THR A 87 -20.11 56.82 -27.09
C THR A 87 -21.38 56.48 -26.31
N LYS A 88 -21.52 55.23 -25.85
CA LYS A 88 -22.67 54.77 -25.06
C LYS A 88 -22.45 54.88 -23.55
N SER A 89 -21.22 54.66 -23.08
CA SER A 89 -20.84 54.76 -21.68
C SER A 89 -19.51 55.50 -21.55
N PRO A 90 -19.51 56.80 -21.16
CA PRO A 90 -18.30 57.62 -21.10
C PRO A 90 -17.19 57.11 -20.17
N GLN A 91 -17.50 56.18 -19.25
CA GLN A 91 -16.56 55.60 -18.29
C GLN A 91 -15.97 54.25 -18.74
N ALA A 92 -16.31 53.76 -19.93
CA ALA A 92 -15.86 52.47 -20.45
C ALA A 92 -14.33 52.37 -20.58
N LYS A 93 -13.76 51.25 -20.11
CA LYS A 93 -12.34 50.89 -20.26
C LYS A 93 -12.17 49.60 -21.05
N VAL A 94 -10.97 49.39 -21.58
CA VAL A 94 -10.59 48.12 -22.22
C VAL A 94 -10.60 47.01 -21.16
N GLY A 95 -11.19 45.86 -21.48
CA GLY A 95 -11.44 44.73 -20.57
C GLY A 95 -12.80 44.77 -19.85
N ASP A 96 -13.56 45.87 -19.95
CA ASP A 96 -14.94 45.93 -19.45
C ASP A 96 -15.92 45.31 -20.46
N PHE A 97 -17.14 45.00 -20.01
CA PHE A 97 -18.23 44.55 -20.88
C PHE A 97 -19.27 45.66 -21.11
N LEU A 98 -19.53 45.98 -22.37
CA LEU A 98 -20.66 46.80 -22.79
C LEU A 98 -21.93 45.94 -22.83
N THR A 99 -22.94 46.31 -22.04
CA THR A 99 -24.25 45.65 -22.03
C THR A 99 -25.20 46.31 -23.02
N GLU A 100 -25.78 45.52 -23.92
CA GLU A 100 -26.81 46.00 -24.84
C GLU A 100 -28.14 45.28 -24.57
N PRO A 101 -29.21 46.01 -24.20
CA PRO A 101 -30.49 45.38 -23.88
C PRO A 101 -31.09 44.75 -25.16
N LEU A 102 -31.46 43.48 -25.05
CA LEU A 102 -32.11 42.75 -26.14
C LEU A 102 -33.65 42.83 -25.99
N PRO A 103 -34.41 42.85 -27.10
CA PRO A 103 -35.86 42.86 -27.04
C PRO A 103 -36.41 41.62 -26.32
N PRO A 104 -37.47 41.78 -25.49
CA PRO A 104 -38.06 40.64 -24.79
C PRO A 104 -38.57 39.58 -25.77
N MET A 105 -38.16 38.34 -25.57
CA MET A 105 -38.62 37.18 -26.34
C MET A 105 -39.68 36.38 -25.61
N GLU A 106 -40.61 35.80 -26.37
CA GLU A 106 -41.53 34.81 -25.83
C GLU A 106 -40.85 33.45 -25.74
N PHE A 107 -40.39 33.10 -24.55
CA PHE A 107 -39.77 31.80 -24.28
C PHE A 107 -40.79 30.67 -24.03
N GLY A 108 -42.07 31.01 -23.91
CA GLY A 108 -43.21 30.11 -23.85
C GLY A 108 -42.97 28.86 -22.98
N ARG A 109 -43.35 27.68 -23.51
CA ARG A 109 -43.18 26.38 -22.84
C ARG A 109 -41.77 25.79 -22.93
N ILE A 110 -40.93 26.30 -23.84
CA ILE A 110 -39.61 25.72 -24.14
C ILE A 110 -38.63 26.00 -22.99
N ALA A 111 -38.59 27.23 -22.48
CA ALA A 111 -37.75 27.56 -21.33
C ALA A 111 -38.15 26.77 -20.06
N ALA A 112 -39.44 26.55 -19.85
CA ALA A 112 -39.94 25.71 -18.76
C ALA A 112 -39.51 24.24 -18.90
N GLN A 113 -39.55 23.67 -20.12
CA GLN A 113 -39.09 22.31 -20.38
C GLN A 113 -37.57 22.16 -20.26
N SER A 114 -36.80 23.11 -20.79
CA SER A 114 -35.35 23.12 -20.66
C SER A 114 -34.90 23.31 -19.21
N ALA A 115 -35.58 24.19 -18.45
CA ALA A 115 -35.34 24.33 -17.02
C ALA A 115 -35.67 23.05 -16.26
N LYS A 116 -36.79 22.39 -16.57
CA LYS A 116 -37.10 21.06 -16.00
C LYS A 116 -35.97 20.07 -16.25
N GLN A 117 -35.36 20.07 -17.44
CA GLN A 117 -34.23 19.19 -17.75
C GLN A 117 -32.97 19.52 -16.95
N VAL A 118 -32.61 20.81 -16.84
CA VAL A 118 -31.45 21.27 -16.04
C VAL A 118 -31.68 21.00 -14.55
N ILE A 119 -32.90 21.17 -14.05
CA ILE A 119 -33.25 20.87 -12.66
C ILE A 119 -33.15 19.38 -12.41
N VAL A 120 -33.75 18.53 -13.26
CA VAL A 120 -33.61 17.07 -13.13
C VAL A 120 -32.14 16.65 -13.15
N GLN A 121 -31.29 17.33 -13.91
CA GLN A 121 -29.85 17.12 -13.90
C GLN A 121 -29.20 17.56 -12.58
N LYS A 122 -29.42 18.79 -12.11
CA LYS A 122 -28.90 19.28 -10.82
C LYS A 122 -29.37 18.45 -9.63
N VAL A 123 -30.63 17.98 -9.63
CA VAL A 123 -31.16 17.04 -8.61
C VAL A 123 -30.34 15.76 -8.60
N ARG A 124 -30.14 15.16 -9.79
CA ARG A 124 -29.38 13.92 -9.93
C ARG A 124 -27.93 14.08 -9.52
N ASP A 125 -27.32 15.22 -9.84
CA ASP A 125 -25.94 15.51 -9.48
C ASP A 125 -25.79 15.64 -7.97
N ALA A 126 -26.71 16.36 -7.30
CA ALA A 126 -26.75 16.45 -5.84
C ALA A 126 -27.04 15.09 -5.16
N GLU A 127 -27.94 14.27 -5.73
CA GLU A 127 -28.19 12.91 -5.24
C GLU A 127 -26.95 12.01 -5.37
N ARG A 128 -26.19 12.14 -6.47
CA ARG A 128 -24.93 11.41 -6.69
C ARG A 128 -23.85 11.83 -5.72
N ASP A 129 -23.68 13.13 -5.47
CA ASP A 129 -22.67 13.64 -4.55
C ASP A 129 -22.96 13.17 -3.11
N ARG A 130 -24.22 13.25 -2.68
CA ARG A 130 -24.64 12.74 -1.38
C ARG A 130 -24.42 11.23 -1.25
N MET A 131 -24.70 10.47 -2.30
CA MET A 131 -24.46 9.03 -2.34
C MET A 131 -22.96 8.73 -2.24
N PHE A 132 -22.12 9.47 -2.96
CA PHE A 132 -20.67 9.32 -2.90
C PHE A 132 -20.16 9.52 -1.47
N GLU A 133 -20.57 10.61 -0.81
CA GLU A 133 -20.17 10.90 0.58
C GLU A 133 -20.61 9.80 1.56
N GLU A 134 -21.85 9.32 1.42
CA GLU A 134 -22.40 8.24 2.27
C GLU A 134 -21.59 6.94 2.14
N TYR A 135 -21.29 6.49 0.91
CA TYR A 135 -20.57 5.24 0.71
C TYR A 135 -19.06 5.36 0.93
N THR A 136 -18.47 6.54 0.73
CA THR A 136 -17.07 6.79 1.06
C THR A 136 -16.83 6.61 2.56
N GLY A 137 -17.75 7.07 3.41
CA GLY A 137 -17.69 6.85 4.86
C GLY A 137 -17.92 5.39 5.29
N ARG A 138 -18.34 4.51 4.37
CA ARG A 138 -18.67 3.10 4.62
C ARG A 138 -17.70 2.13 3.93
N VAL A 139 -16.62 2.64 3.34
CA VAL A 139 -15.52 1.79 2.86
C VAL A 139 -14.99 1.00 4.06
N GLY A 140 -14.84 -0.31 3.89
CA GLY A 140 -14.50 -1.21 5.00
C GLY A 140 -15.67 -1.98 5.61
N GLU A 141 -16.91 -1.73 5.17
CA GLU A 141 -18.10 -2.43 5.66
C GLU A 141 -18.59 -3.54 4.72
N ILE A 142 -19.32 -4.51 5.29
CA ILE A 142 -20.11 -5.47 4.53
C ILE A 142 -21.47 -4.84 4.21
N VAL A 143 -21.85 -4.87 2.94
CA VAL A 143 -23.18 -4.47 2.48
C VAL A 143 -23.92 -5.65 1.87
N ASN A 144 -25.24 -5.60 2.04
CA ASN A 144 -26.17 -6.57 1.48
C ASN A 144 -26.88 -5.92 0.29
N GLY A 145 -26.97 -6.64 -0.81
CA GLY A 145 -27.68 -6.17 -2.00
C GLY A 145 -28.34 -7.31 -2.77
N THR A 146 -29.07 -6.93 -3.83
CA THR A 146 -29.71 -7.89 -4.74
C THR A 146 -29.08 -7.79 -6.11
N VAL A 147 -28.75 -8.92 -6.72
CA VAL A 147 -28.17 -8.96 -8.07
C VAL A 147 -29.20 -8.48 -9.08
N LYS A 148 -28.87 -7.38 -9.75
CA LYS A 148 -29.72 -6.75 -10.76
C LYS A 148 -29.43 -7.26 -12.16
N ARG A 149 -28.17 -7.58 -12.46
CA ARG A 149 -27.74 -8.16 -13.75
C ARG A 149 -26.31 -8.65 -13.67
N VAL A 150 -25.93 -9.53 -14.59
CA VAL A 150 -24.57 -10.04 -14.77
C VAL A 150 -24.11 -9.71 -16.18
N GLU A 151 -23.02 -8.97 -16.32
CA GLU A 151 -22.49 -8.45 -17.59
C GLU A 151 -21.04 -8.89 -17.77
N TYR A 152 -20.76 -9.71 -18.79
CA TYR A 152 -19.40 -10.16 -19.13
C TYR A 152 -18.57 -10.69 -17.93
N GLY A 153 -19.23 -11.27 -16.93
CA GLY A 153 -18.60 -11.79 -15.70
C GLY A 153 -18.54 -10.80 -14.53
N ASN A 154 -18.93 -9.53 -14.73
CA ASN A 154 -19.16 -8.58 -13.65
C ASN A 154 -20.60 -8.72 -13.14
N VAL A 155 -20.79 -8.54 -11.83
CA VAL A 155 -22.10 -8.63 -11.19
C VAL A 155 -22.51 -7.24 -10.74
N ILE A 156 -23.63 -6.75 -11.25
CA ILE A 156 -24.21 -5.47 -10.85
C ILE A 156 -25.21 -5.74 -9.73
N VAL A 157 -24.96 -5.13 -8.59
CA VAL A 157 -25.72 -5.29 -7.35
C VAL A 157 -26.49 -4.01 -7.06
N ASP A 158 -27.78 -4.16 -6.78
CA ASP A 158 -28.63 -3.08 -6.30
C ASP A 158 -28.57 -3.02 -4.77
N LEU A 159 -28.11 -1.87 -4.25
CA LEU A 159 -28.06 -1.56 -2.82
C LEU A 159 -29.30 -0.77 -2.36
N GLY A 160 -30.32 -0.61 -3.22
CA GLY A 160 -31.56 0.13 -3.00
C GLY A 160 -31.43 1.63 -3.22
N ARG A 161 -30.32 2.24 -2.78
CA ARG A 161 -30.04 3.68 -2.98
C ARG A 161 -29.05 3.96 -4.11
N GLY A 162 -28.31 2.95 -4.57
CA GLY A 162 -27.31 3.04 -5.63
C GLY A 162 -26.99 1.68 -6.24
N GLU A 163 -26.31 1.69 -7.41
CA GLU A 163 -25.77 0.48 -8.03
C GLU A 163 -24.31 0.30 -7.61
N ALA A 164 -23.93 -0.94 -7.34
CA ALA A 164 -22.56 -1.34 -7.05
C ALA A 164 -22.13 -2.44 -8.02
N ILE A 165 -20.83 -2.59 -8.20
CA ILE A 165 -20.25 -3.57 -9.12
C ILE A 165 -19.29 -4.47 -8.36
N ILE A 166 -19.47 -5.79 -8.51
CA ILE A 166 -18.45 -6.77 -8.19
C ILE A 166 -17.78 -7.14 -9.51
N ARG A 167 -16.47 -6.86 -9.62
CA ARG A 167 -15.69 -7.23 -10.80
C ARG A 167 -15.45 -8.74 -10.82
N ARG A 168 -15.18 -9.30 -12.00
CA ARG A 168 -14.88 -10.73 -12.15
C ARG A 168 -13.75 -11.21 -11.24
N ASP A 169 -12.68 -10.42 -11.10
CA ASP A 169 -11.51 -10.78 -10.28
C ASP A 169 -11.79 -10.62 -8.77
N GLU A 170 -12.85 -9.89 -8.43
CA GLU A 170 -13.32 -9.67 -7.07
C GLU A 170 -14.45 -10.64 -6.66
N LEU A 171 -14.79 -11.59 -7.54
CA LEU A 171 -15.72 -12.68 -7.27
C LEU A 171 -14.97 -13.93 -6.85
N ILE A 172 -15.56 -14.70 -5.93
CA ILE A 172 -15.03 -16.00 -5.56
C ILE A 172 -15.09 -16.91 -6.79
N PRO A 173 -14.00 -17.60 -7.16
CA PRO A 173 -13.99 -18.50 -8.30
C PRO A 173 -15.11 -19.54 -8.22
N ARG A 174 -15.79 -19.77 -9.35
CA ARG A 174 -16.92 -20.71 -9.52
C ARG A 174 -18.21 -20.31 -8.80
N GLU A 175 -18.28 -19.14 -8.19
CA GLU A 175 -19.54 -18.59 -7.70
C GLU A 175 -20.40 -18.09 -8.87
N LEU A 176 -21.67 -18.49 -8.89
CA LEU A 176 -22.61 -18.15 -9.96
C LEU A 176 -23.77 -17.34 -9.39
N PHE A 177 -23.86 -16.09 -9.81
CA PHE A 177 -24.97 -15.21 -9.46
C PHE A 177 -26.02 -15.17 -10.57
N ARG A 178 -27.29 -15.17 -10.18
CA ARG A 178 -28.45 -14.99 -11.06
C ARG A 178 -29.22 -13.73 -10.68
N TYR A 179 -30.05 -13.27 -11.61
CA TYR A 179 -30.95 -12.15 -11.36
C TYR A 179 -31.83 -12.42 -10.13
N GLY A 180 -31.84 -11.48 -9.19
CA GLY A 180 -32.64 -11.56 -7.96
C GLY A 180 -31.96 -12.26 -6.79
N ASP A 181 -30.77 -12.83 -6.97
CA ASP A 181 -30.02 -13.43 -5.87
C ASP A 181 -29.58 -12.36 -4.87
N ARG A 182 -29.57 -12.71 -3.58
CA ARG A 182 -29.00 -11.85 -2.54
C ARG A 182 -27.51 -12.10 -2.45
N VAL A 183 -26.74 -11.03 -2.34
CA VAL A 183 -25.29 -11.08 -2.21
C VAL A 183 -24.83 -10.17 -1.09
N ARG A 184 -23.90 -10.66 -0.28
CA ARG A 184 -23.15 -9.86 0.70
C ARG A 184 -21.77 -9.60 0.13
N ALA A 185 -21.23 -8.41 0.26
CA ALA A 185 -19.89 -8.11 -0.21
C ALA A 185 -19.26 -6.97 0.58
N TYR A 186 -17.93 -6.91 0.56
CA TYR A 186 -17.14 -5.88 1.20
C TYR A 186 -16.97 -4.67 0.27
N ILE A 187 -17.23 -3.47 0.75
CA ILE A 187 -16.90 -2.23 0.01
C ILE A 187 -15.40 -1.98 0.16
N TYR A 188 -14.65 -2.19 -0.93
CA TYR A 188 -13.21 -1.93 -0.93
C TYR A 188 -12.84 -0.57 -1.52
N ASP A 189 -13.65 -0.01 -2.41
CA ASP A 189 -13.37 1.27 -3.06
C ASP A 189 -14.65 1.95 -3.58
N VAL A 190 -14.67 3.28 -3.59
CA VAL A 190 -15.77 4.10 -4.11
C VAL A 190 -15.18 5.21 -4.95
N ARG A 191 -15.51 5.24 -6.25
CA ARG A 191 -14.97 6.22 -7.20
C ARG A 191 -16.05 7.14 -7.75
N ARG A 192 -15.68 8.39 -8.03
CA ARG A 192 -16.54 9.32 -8.77
C ARG A 192 -16.40 9.06 -10.27
N GLU A 193 -17.50 8.73 -10.94
CA GLU A 193 -17.57 8.68 -12.40
C GLU A 193 -18.57 9.70 -12.95
N GLN A 194 -18.44 10.03 -14.24
CA GLN A 194 -19.35 10.97 -14.93
C GLN A 194 -20.83 10.53 -14.90
N ARG A 195 -21.08 9.22 -14.73
CA ARG A 195 -22.43 8.65 -14.69
C ARG A 195 -23.00 8.50 -13.27
N GLY A 196 -22.22 8.82 -12.23
CA GLY A 196 -22.55 8.63 -10.83
C GLY A 196 -21.39 8.00 -10.06
N PRO A 197 -21.44 7.97 -8.71
CA PRO A 197 -20.45 7.23 -7.94
C PRO A 197 -20.57 5.74 -8.27
N GLN A 198 -19.42 5.12 -8.54
CA GLN A 198 -19.32 3.69 -8.72
C GLN A 198 -18.75 3.06 -7.45
N ILE A 199 -19.56 2.19 -6.83
CA ILE A 199 -19.19 1.47 -5.61
C ILE A 199 -18.62 0.13 -6.03
N PHE A 200 -17.37 -0.13 -5.69
CA PHE A 200 -16.72 -1.40 -5.96
C PHE A 200 -16.81 -2.32 -4.76
N LEU A 201 -17.30 -3.52 -5.02
CA LEU A 201 -17.53 -4.56 -4.05
C LEU A 201 -16.57 -5.71 -4.30
N SER A 202 -16.12 -6.36 -3.23
CA SER A 202 -15.27 -7.53 -3.27
C SER A 202 -15.78 -8.64 -2.36
N ARG A 203 -15.69 -9.88 -2.85
CA ARG A 203 -15.89 -11.10 -2.07
C ARG A 203 -14.59 -11.88 -1.89
N THR A 204 -13.52 -11.50 -2.59
CA THR A 204 -12.18 -12.13 -2.50
C THR A 204 -11.29 -11.45 -1.46
N HIS A 205 -11.51 -10.17 -1.16
CA HIS A 205 -10.69 -9.40 -0.22
C HIS A 205 -10.61 -10.07 1.18
N PRO A 206 -9.42 -10.19 1.82
CA PRO A 206 -9.28 -10.83 3.14
C PRO A 206 -10.17 -10.21 4.23
N GLN A 207 -10.32 -8.88 4.20
CA GLN A 207 -11.17 -8.16 5.15
C GLN A 207 -12.66 -8.53 5.07
N PHE A 208 -13.13 -9.08 3.95
CA PHE A 208 -14.49 -9.61 3.86
C PHE A 208 -14.67 -10.77 4.85
N MET A 209 -13.71 -11.69 4.91
CA MET A 209 -13.71 -12.79 5.88
C MET A 209 -13.63 -12.28 7.32
N ALA A 210 -12.73 -11.33 7.60
CA ALA A 210 -12.59 -10.73 8.93
C ALA A 210 -13.91 -10.15 9.44
N LYS A 211 -14.63 -9.42 8.58
CA LYS A 211 -15.92 -8.81 8.90
C LYS A 211 -17.04 -9.83 9.03
N LEU A 212 -17.00 -10.94 8.29
CA LEU A 212 -17.94 -12.05 8.49
C LEU A 212 -17.73 -12.72 9.86
N PHE A 213 -16.48 -12.97 10.26
CA PHE A 213 -16.17 -13.47 11.60
C PHE A 213 -16.57 -12.50 12.70
N MET A 214 -16.36 -11.20 12.50
CA MET A 214 -16.82 -10.17 13.45
C MET A 214 -18.35 -10.15 13.62
N GLN A 215 -19.13 -10.51 12.59
CA GLN A 215 -20.59 -10.64 12.70
C GLN A 215 -21.02 -11.94 13.40
N GLU A 216 -20.26 -13.01 13.26
CA GLU A 216 -20.60 -14.35 13.76
C GLU A 216 -20.04 -14.62 15.18
N VAL A 217 -18.96 -13.94 15.58
CA VAL A 217 -18.24 -14.13 16.84
C VAL A 217 -18.31 -12.83 17.67
N PRO A 218 -19.21 -12.75 18.67
CA PRO A 218 -19.34 -11.56 19.53
C PRO A 218 -18.04 -11.17 20.22
N GLU A 219 -17.21 -12.14 20.61
CA GLU A 219 -15.93 -11.93 21.27
C GLU A 219 -14.93 -11.13 20.40
N ILE A 220 -15.05 -11.22 19.06
CA ILE A 220 -14.28 -10.40 18.11
C ILE A 220 -14.86 -8.99 18.01
N TYR A 221 -16.19 -8.86 18.04
CA TYR A 221 -16.87 -7.57 18.01
C TYR A 221 -16.57 -6.72 19.26
N ASP A 222 -16.54 -7.37 20.43
CA ASP A 222 -16.25 -6.74 21.72
C ASP A 222 -14.75 -6.46 21.93
N GLY A 223 -13.88 -6.88 21.00
CA GLY A 223 -12.43 -6.66 21.05
C GLY A 223 -11.68 -7.56 22.05
N VAL A 224 -12.33 -8.60 22.57
CA VAL A 224 -11.70 -9.60 23.44
C VAL A 224 -10.75 -10.48 22.62
N ILE A 225 -11.19 -10.90 21.44
CA ILE A 225 -10.39 -11.65 20.47
C ILE A 225 -10.01 -10.72 19.32
N THR A 226 -8.75 -10.73 18.94
CA THR A 226 -8.23 -9.96 17.81
C THR A 226 -7.73 -10.91 16.72
N ILE A 227 -8.15 -10.67 15.47
CA ILE A 227 -7.58 -11.34 14.30
C ILE A 227 -6.28 -10.62 13.94
N ARG A 228 -5.14 -11.31 14.06
CA ARG A 228 -3.80 -10.74 13.82
C ARG A 228 -3.43 -10.78 12.35
N SER A 229 -3.68 -11.90 11.69
CA SER A 229 -3.31 -12.11 10.29
C SER A 229 -4.31 -13.02 9.58
N ILE A 230 -4.47 -12.81 8.28
CA ILE A 230 -5.36 -13.57 7.40
C ILE A 230 -4.63 -13.84 6.09
N ALA A 231 -4.42 -15.12 5.78
CA ALA A 231 -3.95 -15.57 4.48
C ALA A 231 -5.06 -16.33 3.77
N ARG A 232 -5.36 -15.96 2.52
CA ARG A 232 -6.55 -16.45 1.82
C ARG A 232 -6.28 -16.78 0.36
N ASP A 233 -6.69 -17.97 -0.05
CA ASP A 233 -6.86 -18.39 -1.44
C ASP A 233 -8.38 -18.52 -1.72
N PRO A 234 -9.02 -17.45 -2.25
CA PRO A 234 -10.47 -17.30 -2.26
C PRO A 234 -11.20 -18.48 -2.93
N GLY A 235 -12.21 -19.02 -2.25
CA GLY A 235 -13.02 -20.15 -2.74
C GLY A 235 -12.34 -21.51 -2.63
N SER A 236 -11.13 -21.58 -2.07
CA SER A 236 -10.43 -22.85 -1.82
C SER A 236 -10.09 -23.02 -0.34
N ARG A 237 -9.16 -22.21 0.18
CA ARG A 237 -8.65 -22.36 1.54
C ARG A 237 -8.14 -21.04 2.11
N ALA A 238 -8.29 -20.87 3.42
CA ALA A 238 -7.74 -19.74 4.16
C ALA A 238 -7.18 -20.19 5.51
N LYS A 239 -6.22 -19.41 6.02
CA LYS A 239 -5.70 -19.52 7.38
C LYS A 239 -5.94 -18.18 8.07
N ILE A 240 -6.47 -18.23 9.28
CA ILE A 240 -6.64 -17.05 10.13
C ILE A 240 -5.93 -17.28 11.46
N ALA A 241 -5.17 -16.28 11.89
CA ALA A 241 -4.48 -16.31 13.17
C ALA A 241 -5.16 -15.36 14.16
N VAL A 242 -5.54 -15.90 15.31
CA VAL A 242 -6.33 -15.20 16.32
C VAL A 242 -5.64 -15.22 17.67
N THR A 243 -5.69 -14.11 18.39
CA THR A 243 -5.23 -14.02 19.78
C THR A 243 -6.35 -13.50 20.68
N SER A 244 -6.31 -13.86 21.95
CA SER A 244 -7.21 -13.34 22.97
C SER A 244 -6.45 -12.40 23.90
N ASN A 245 -7.04 -11.25 24.21
CA ASN A 245 -6.54 -10.35 25.24
C ASN A 245 -6.86 -10.87 26.66
N ASP A 246 -7.77 -11.85 26.76
CA ASP A 246 -8.15 -12.51 28.01
C ASP A 246 -7.69 -13.97 28.01
N SER A 247 -6.80 -14.33 28.95
CA SER A 247 -6.26 -15.69 29.09
C SER A 247 -7.31 -16.75 29.46
N SER A 248 -8.47 -16.34 29.97
CA SER A 248 -9.56 -17.26 30.33
C SER A 248 -10.38 -17.73 29.12
N ILE A 249 -10.18 -17.10 27.95
CA ILE A 249 -10.93 -17.35 26.73
C ILE A 249 -10.01 -17.97 25.69
N ASP A 250 -10.36 -19.18 25.23
CA ASP A 250 -9.70 -19.81 24.09
C ASP A 250 -10.16 -19.12 22.78
N PRO A 251 -9.26 -18.42 22.06
CA PRO A 251 -9.63 -17.69 20.86
C PRO A 251 -10.05 -18.62 19.71
N VAL A 252 -9.47 -19.81 19.61
CA VAL A 252 -9.77 -20.76 18.54
C VAL A 252 -11.14 -21.39 18.79
N GLY A 253 -11.38 -21.91 20.00
CA GLY A 253 -12.66 -22.48 20.41
C GLY A 253 -13.81 -21.48 20.29
N ALA A 254 -13.58 -20.22 20.64
CA ALA A 254 -14.54 -19.15 20.41
C ALA A 254 -14.85 -19.00 18.91
N CYS A 255 -13.86 -18.83 18.04
CA CYS A 255 -14.12 -18.65 16.61
C CYS A 255 -14.80 -19.87 15.93
N VAL A 256 -14.50 -21.09 16.39
CA VAL A 256 -15.10 -22.32 15.86
C VAL A 256 -16.56 -22.46 16.33
N GLY A 257 -16.83 -22.20 17.61
CA GLY A 257 -18.15 -22.38 18.22
C GLY A 257 -18.54 -23.86 18.41
N MET A 258 -19.75 -24.09 18.92
CA MET A 258 -20.24 -25.44 19.24
C MET A 258 -20.26 -26.33 17.99
N ARG A 259 -19.39 -27.35 17.95
CA ARG A 259 -19.20 -28.25 16.80
C ARG A 259 -18.91 -27.51 15.48
N GLY A 260 -18.23 -26.36 15.54
CA GLY A 260 -17.91 -25.59 14.34
C GLY A 260 -19.06 -24.75 13.79
N SER A 261 -20.16 -24.56 14.52
CA SER A 261 -21.34 -23.86 14.00
C SER A 261 -21.04 -22.47 13.44
N ARG A 262 -20.14 -21.72 14.11
CA ARG A 262 -19.79 -20.34 13.74
C ARG A 262 -18.92 -20.32 12.48
N VAL A 263 -17.81 -21.07 12.48
CA VAL A 263 -16.95 -21.18 11.30
C VAL A 263 -17.71 -21.73 10.09
N GLN A 264 -18.62 -22.69 10.27
CA GLN A 264 -19.42 -23.25 9.16
C GLN A 264 -20.38 -22.22 8.54
N ALA A 265 -20.91 -21.27 9.32
CA ALA A 265 -21.72 -20.18 8.78
C ALA A 265 -20.90 -19.26 7.85
N VAL A 266 -19.66 -18.95 8.23
CA VAL A 266 -18.73 -18.17 7.40
C VAL A 266 -18.31 -18.97 6.16
N VAL A 267 -17.95 -20.25 6.32
CA VAL A 267 -17.60 -21.17 5.22
C VAL A 267 -18.74 -21.26 4.19
N ALA A 268 -20.00 -21.35 4.65
CA ALA A 268 -21.16 -21.37 3.77
C ALA A 268 -21.31 -20.07 2.96
N GLU A 269 -21.06 -18.91 3.58
CA GLU A 269 -21.08 -17.62 2.87
C GLU A 269 -19.94 -17.50 1.83
N LEU A 270 -18.80 -18.14 2.08
CA LEU A 270 -17.63 -18.17 1.19
C LEU A 270 -17.63 -19.36 0.20
N GLN A 271 -18.80 -19.94 -0.10
CA GLN A 271 -18.97 -21.03 -1.07
C GLN A 271 -18.16 -22.30 -0.77
N GLY A 272 -18.00 -22.65 0.51
CA GLY A 272 -17.31 -23.88 0.93
C GLY A 272 -15.79 -23.75 1.00
N GLU A 273 -15.27 -22.53 1.04
CA GLU A 273 -13.85 -22.25 1.35
C GLU A 273 -13.45 -22.86 2.69
N LYS A 274 -12.37 -23.66 2.72
CA LYS A 274 -11.90 -24.29 3.96
C LYS A 274 -11.13 -23.30 4.81
N ILE A 275 -11.56 -23.07 6.05
CA ILE A 275 -10.92 -22.10 6.94
C ILE A 275 -10.23 -22.84 8.08
N ASP A 276 -8.91 -22.69 8.17
CA ASP A 276 -8.12 -23.13 9.32
C ASP A 276 -7.95 -21.95 10.28
N ILE A 277 -8.28 -22.16 11.55
CA ILE A 277 -8.17 -21.15 12.60
C ILE A 277 -7.03 -21.59 13.52
N ILE A 278 -6.00 -20.77 13.64
CA ILE A 278 -4.82 -21.08 14.44
C ILE A 278 -4.64 -20.04 15.56
N PRO A 279 -4.09 -20.43 16.72
CA PRO A 279 -3.70 -19.47 17.73
C PRO A 279 -2.50 -18.65 17.22
N TRP A 280 -2.54 -17.34 17.43
CA TRP A 280 -1.38 -16.48 17.21
C TRP A 280 -0.48 -16.50 18.45
N THR A 281 0.81 -16.71 18.22
CA THR A 281 1.88 -16.64 19.22
C THR A 281 2.93 -15.63 18.76
N ASP A 282 3.58 -14.95 19.71
CA ASP A 282 4.64 -13.99 19.38
C ASP A 282 5.94 -14.69 18.98
N THR A 283 6.13 -15.95 19.38
CA THR A 283 7.22 -16.80 18.92
C THR A 283 6.95 -17.29 17.50
N ILE A 284 7.81 -16.91 16.54
CA ILE A 284 7.69 -17.30 15.13
C ILE A 284 7.73 -18.82 14.97
N ALA A 285 8.62 -19.52 15.67
CA ALA A 285 8.74 -20.97 15.59
C ALA A 285 7.41 -21.69 15.92
N ASP A 286 6.74 -21.31 17.00
CA ASP A 286 5.45 -21.89 17.40
C ASP A 286 4.32 -21.52 16.42
N LEU A 287 4.38 -20.30 15.87
CA LEU A 287 3.44 -19.83 14.87
C LEU A 287 3.56 -20.62 13.56
N VAL A 288 4.78 -20.94 13.12
CA VAL A 288 5.06 -21.78 11.94
C VAL A 288 4.50 -23.17 12.11
N VAL A 289 4.75 -23.81 13.26
CA VAL A 289 4.23 -25.14 13.58
C VAL A 289 2.70 -25.13 13.52
N SER A 290 2.06 -24.11 14.10
CA SER A 290 0.61 -23.95 14.07
C SER A 290 0.09 -23.69 12.65
N ALA A 291 0.80 -22.88 11.85
CA ALA A 291 0.39 -22.50 10.51
C ALA A 291 0.48 -23.66 9.51
N LEU A 292 1.44 -24.57 9.66
CA LEU A 292 1.62 -25.73 8.79
C LEU A 292 0.65 -26.89 9.06
N GLN A 293 -0.15 -26.81 10.13
CA GLN A 293 -1.20 -27.79 10.40
C GLN A 293 -2.07 -28.03 9.15
N PRO A 294 -2.37 -29.30 8.83
CA PRO A 294 -2.29 -30.49 9.70
C PRO A 294 -0.97 -31.28 9.64
N ALA A 295 0.11 -30.78 9.02
CA ALA A 295 1.39 -31.48 9.03
C ALA A 295 2.14 -31.24 10.35
N ASP A 296 2.74 -32.29 10.89
CA ASP A 296 3.65 -32.27 12.03
C ASP A 296 5.05 -31.85 11.56
N VAL A 297 5.64 -30.96 12.36
CA VAL A 297 6.96 -30.39 12.11
C VAL A 297 7.96 -31.03 13.07
N ALA A 298 9.10 -31.49 12.55
CA ALA A 298 10.15 -32.10 13.36
C ALA A 298 11.12 -31.04 13.92
N LYS A 299 11.51 -30.07 13.09
CA LYS A 299 12.47 -29.02 13.45
C LYS A 299 12.17 -27.74 12.65
N VAL A 300 12.39 -26.59 13.27
CA VAL A 300 12.33 -25.27 12.63
C VAL A 300 13.68 -24.60 12.82
N VAL A 301 14.26 -24.08 11.74
CA VAL A 301 15.47 -23.27 11.73
C VAL A 301 15.08 -21.90 11.18
N LEU A 302 15.44 -20.85 11.91
CA LEU A 302 15.13 -19.47 11.56
C LEU A 302 16.39 -18.80 11.06
N ASP A 303 16.28 -18.12 9.91
CA ASP A 303 17.27 -17.20 9.40
C ASP A 303 16.68 -15.79 9.48
N GLU A 304 17.06 -15.04 10.52
CA GLU A 304 16.55 -13.70 10.78
C GLU A 304 17.04 -12.67 9.76
N GLN A 305 18.22 -12.88 9.17
CA GLN A 305 18.80 -11.94 8.19
C GLN A 305 18.08 -12.03 6.85
N ALA A 306 17.71 -13.25 6.44
CA ALA A 306 17.03 -13.50 5.17
C ALA A 306 15.49 -13.51 5.27
N GLU A 307 14.91 -13.28 6.46
CA GLU A 307 13.49 -13.47 6.77
C GLU A 307 12.95 -14.82 6.26
N ARG A 308 13.78 -15.87 6.42
CA ARG A 308 13.52 -17.22 5.90
C ARG A 308 13.39 -18.22 7.03
N ILE A 309 12.47 -19.16 6.84
CA ILE A 309 12.18 -20.23 7.79
C ILE A 309 12.36 -21.55 7.08
N GLU A 310 13.29 -22.36 7.58
CA GLU A 310 13.48 -23.73 7.11
C GLU A 310 12.77 -24.70 8.06
N VAL A 311 11.89 -25.50 7.50
CA VAL A 311 11.05 -26.43 8.25
C VAL A 311 11.34 -27.85 7.81
N VAL A 312 11.79 -28.66 8.77
CA VAL A 312 12.05 -30.08 8.56
C VAL A 312 10.82 -30.87 8.92
N VAL A 313 10.35 -31.68 7.98
CA VAL A 313 9.19 -32.57 8.15
C VAL A 313 9.57 -34.02 7.82
N PRO A 314 8.88 -35.01 8.42
CA PRO A 314 9.04 -36.40 7.99
C PRO A 314 8.64 -36.59 6.52
N ASP A 315 9.30 -37.51 5.80
CA ASP A 315 9.06 -37.78 4.37
C ASP A 315 7.58 -38.04 4.05
N GLU A 316 6.89 -38.77 4.94
CA GLU A 316 5.48 -39.12 4.80
C GLU A 316 4.56 -37.88 4.83
N GLN A 317 5.02 -36.80 5.50
CA GLN A 317 4.27 -35.58 5.72
C GLN A 317 4.64 -34.44 4.75
N LEU A 318 5.73 -34.57 3.97
CA LEU A 318 6.19 -33.56 3.02
C LEU A 318 5.07 -33.09 2.08
N SER A 319 4.32 -34.03 1.50
CA SER A 319 3.21 -33.73 0.59
C SER A 319 2.06 -32.98 1.28
N LEU A 320 1.83 -33.26 2.56
CA LEU A 320 0.80 -32.58 3.37
C LEU A 320 1.22 -31.16 3.74
N ALA A 321 2.49 -30.99 4.14
CA ALA A 321 3.08 -29.73 4.54
C ALA A 321 3.11 -28.72 3.37
N ILE A 322 3.53 -29.16 2.18
CA ILE A 322 3.48 -28.36 0.94
C ILE A 322 2.03 -28.10 0.53
N GLY A 323 1.21 -29.14 0.57
CA GLY A 323 -0.19 -29.11 0.12
C GLY A 323 -0.33 -29.08 -1.41
N ARG A 324 -1.57 -29.12 -1.89
CA ARG A 324 -1.85 -29.16 -3.34
C ARG A 324 -1.31 -27.90 -4.03
N ARG A 325 -0.36 -28.05 -4.95
CA ARG A 325 0.32 -26.93 -5.65
C ARG A 325 0.96 -25.92 -4.69
N GLY A 326 1.49 -26.38 -3.56
CA GLY A 326 2.12 -25.49 -2.57
C GLY A 326 1.13 -24.58 -1.83
N GLN A 327 -0.18 -24.89 -1.85
CA GLN A 327 -1.18 -24.02 -1.24
C GLN A 327 -0.99 -23.87 0.28
N ASN A 328 -0.59 -24.93 1.00
CA ASN A 328 -0.49 -24.88 2.46
C ASN A 328 0.70 -24.02 2.89
N VAL A 329 1.88 -24.30 2.31
CA VAL A 329 3.10 -23.50 2.57
C VAL A 329 2.94 -22.04 2.14
N ARG A 330 2.29 -21.75 1.00
CA ARG A 330 2.03 -20.37 0.56
C ARG A 330 1.13 -19.62 1.53
N LEU A 331 0.06 -20.26 2.02
CA LEU A 331 -0.83 -19.64 2.99
C LEU A 331 -0.13 -19.43 4.34
N ALA A 332 0.72 -20.37 4.78
CA ALA A 332 1.50 -20.21 6.00
C ALA A 332 2.51 -19.05 5.87
N SER A 333 3.26 -18.99 4.76
CA SER A 333 4.19 -17.91 4.46
C SER A 333 3.49 -16.54 4.41
N GLN A 334 2.34 -16.43 3.72
CA GLN A 334 1.56 -15.19 3.70
C GLN A 334 1.00 -14.78 5.07
N LEU A 335 0.71 -15.75 5.95
CA LEU A 335 0.16 -15.50 7.27
C LEU A 335 1.22 -14.94 8.22
N ILE A 336 2.44 -15.47 8.13
CA ILE A 336 3.59 -15.13 8.99
C ILE A 336 4.34 -13.92 8.45
N GLY A 337 4.38 -13.76 7.12
CA GLY A 337 5.14 -12.73 6.42
C GLY A 337 6.57 -13.14 6.05
N TRP A 338 6.96 -14.39 6.32
CA TRP A 338 8.31 -14.94 6.06
C TRP A 338 8.24 -16.02 4.98
N ASP A 339 9.33 -16.21 4.25
CA ASP A 339 9.42 -17.30 3.28
C ASP A 339 9.69 -18.63 3.98
N ILE A 340 8.89 -19.65 3.67
CA ILE A 340 8.97 -20.96 4.33
C ILE A 340 9.44 -22.00 3.32
N ASP A 341 10.61 -22.56 3.56
CA ASP A 341 11.17 -23.69 2.83
C ASP A 341 10.94 -24.98 3.63
N ILE A 342 10.41 -26.00 2.96
CA ILE A 342 10.12 -27.29 3.59
C ILE A 342 11.11 -28.33 3.05
N LEU A 343 11.82 -28.97 3.97
CA LEU A 343 12.84 -29.97 3.70
C LEU A 343 12.49 -31.28 4.42
N THR A 344 12.98 -32.40 3.90
CA THR A 344 12.95 -33.66 4.64
C THR A 344 14.13 -33.78 5.59
N GLU A 345 14.05 -34.68 6.57
CA GLU A 345 15.18 -34.97 7.47
C GLU A 345 16.43 -35.42 6.71
N GLN A 346 16.25 -36.14 5.60
CA GLN A 346 17.35 -36.57 4.74
C GLN A 346 17.95 -35.39 3.98
N GLU A 347 17.11 -34.54 3.36
CA GLU A 347 17.58 -33.36 2.62
C GLU A 347 18.33 -32.38 3.53
N GLU A 348 17.83 -32.16 4.74
CA GLU A 348 18.47 -31.28 5.72
C GLU A 348 19.80 -31.85 6.21
N SER A 349 19.88 -33.17 6.40
CA SER A 349 21.13 -33.87 6.73
C SER A 349 22.16 -33.80 5.60
N GLU A 350 21.75 -34.05 4.35
CA GLU A 350 22.62 -33.95 3.17
C GLU A 350 23.15 -32.52 2.99
N ARG A 351 22.30 -31.51 3.19
CA ARG A 351 22.70 -30.11 3.15
C ARG A 351 23.70 -29.77 4.25
N ARG A 352 23.43 -30.17 5.50
CA ARG A 352 24.38 -29.97 6.61
C ARG A 352 25.72 -30.63 6.34
N GLN A 353 25.73 -31.84 5.78
CA GLN A 353 26.97 -32.53 5.42
C GLN A 353 27.73 -31.77 4.33
N LYS A 354 27.01 -31.20 3.35
CA LYS A 354 27.61 -30.38 2.28
C LYS A 354 28.21 -29.10 2.85
N GLU A 355 27.46 -28.37 3.67
CA GLU A 355 27.92 -27.14 4.34
C GLU A 355 29.13 -27.43 5.25
N PHE A 356 29.09 -28.53 6.01
CA PHE A 356 30.22 -28.98 6.83
C PHE A 356 31.47 -29.26 5.99
N THR A 357 31.30 -29.92 4.83
CA THR A 357 32.41 -30.21 3.92
C THR A 357 32.96 -28.93 3.30
N GLU A 358 32.08 -28.01 2.85
CA GLU A 358 32.47 -26.72 2.29
C GLU A 358 33.25 -25.87 3.31
N ARG A 359 32.74 -25.76 4.55
CA ARG A 359 33.44 -25.07 5.64
C ARG A 359 34.78 -25.71 5.99
N SER A 360 34.82 -27.05 6.09
CA SER A 360 36.07 -27.76 6.33
C SER A 360 37.08 -27.49 5.21
N THR A 361 36.65 -27.51 3.94
CA THR A 361 37.55 -27.18 2.82
C THR A 361 38.01 -25.73 2.83
N LEU A 362 37.15 -24.80 3.25
CA LEU A 362 37.51 -23.39 3.43
C LEU A 362 38.61 -23.25 4.48
N PHE A 363 38.44 -23.85 5.66
CA PHE A 363 39.43 -23.78 6.74
C PHE A 363 40.74 -24.47 6.37
N MET A 364 40.70 -25.62 5.69
CA MET A 364 41.91 -26.26 5.18
C MET A 364 42.71 -25.35 4.23
N GLN A 365 42.01 -24.66 3.32
CA GLN A 365 42.67 -23.79 2.34
C GLN A 365 43.13 -22.47 2.93
N ALA A 366 42.33 -21.87 3.82
CA ALA A 366 42.61 -20.56 4.39
C ALA A 366 43.69 -20.61 5.47
N LEU A 367 43.68 -21.65 6.31
CA LEU A 367 44.55 -21.76 7.48
C LEU A 367 45.74 -22.69 7.25
N ASP A 368 45.81 -23.36 6.08
CA ASP A 368 46.81 -24.39 5.77
C ASP A 368 46.91 -25.45 6.89
N VAL A 369 45.75 -25.93 7.33
CA VAL A 369 45.61 -26.95 8.37
C VAL A 369 45.22 -28.30 7.76
N ASP A 370 45.45 -29.37 8.51
CA ASP A 370 45.01 -30.69 8.08
C ASP A 370 43.48 -30.85 8.15
N GLU A 371 42.99 -31.91 7.52
CA GLU A 371 41.55 -32.20 7.45
C GLU A 371 40.93 -32.39 8.85
N MET A 372 41.69 -32.94 9.80
CA MET A 372 41.20 -33.20 11.15
C MET A 372 40.96 -31.90 11.91
N VAL A 373 41.90 -30.96 11.87
CA VAL A 373 41.78 -29.64 12.50
C VAL A 373 40.65 -28.84 11.85
N ALA A 374 40.53 -28.85 10.53
CA ALA A 374 39.46 -28.14 9.83
C ALA A 374 38.06 -28.70 10.14
N GLN A 375 37.92 -30.02 10.23
CA GLN A 375 36.67 -30.66 10.62
C GLN A 375 36.28 -30.35 12.06
N LEU A 376 37.26 -30.28 12.98
CA LEU A 376 37.01 -29.88 14.38
C LEU A 376 36.49 -28.44 14.45
N LEU A 377 37.14 -27.50 13.75
CA LEU A 377 36.67 -26.12 13.66
C LEU A 377 35.24 -26.03 13.08
N ALA A 378 34.96 -26.75 11.99
CA ALA A 378 33.62 -26.77 11.41
C ALA A 378 32.57 -27.42 12.35
N SER A 379 32.98 -28.38 13.19
CA SER A 379 32.08 -29.07 14.12
C SER A 379 31.70 -28.24 15.35
N GLU A 380 32.62 -27.38 15.80
CA GLU A 380 32.38 -26.44 16.91
C GLU A 380 31.53 -25.25 16.48
N GLY A 381 31.23 -25.12 15.18
CA GLY A 381 30.24 -24.19 14.65
C GLY A 381 30.82 -22.98 13.93
N PHE A 382 32.15 -22.85 13.86
CA PHE A 382 32.80 -21.76 13.15
C PHE A 382 32.34 -21.71 11.69
N SER A 383 31.93 -20.52 11.27
CA SER A 383 31.25 -20.30 9.99
C SER A 383 32.12 -19.58 8.97
N SER A 384 33.06 -18.75 9.43
CA SER A 384 33.95 -17.95 8.59
C SER A 384 35.37 -17.85 9.15
N VAL A 385 36.31 -17.40 8.31
CA VAL A 385 37.72 -17.21 8.72
C VAL A 385 37.87 -15.94 9.57
N GLU A 386 37.02 -14.93 9.32
CA GLU A 386 36.94 -13.72 10.13
C GLU A 386 36.59 -14.02 11.59
N GLU A 387 35.64 -14.92 11.82
CA GLU A 387 35.24 -15.35 13.16
C GLU A 387 36.44 -15.93 13.93
N LEU A 388 37.24 -16.77 13.28
CA LEU A 388 38.44 -17.35 13.88
C LEU A 388 39.53 -16.32 14.18
N ALA A 389 39.68 -15.30 13.35
CA ALA A 389 40.71 -14.27 13.52
C ALA A 389 40.45 -13.34 14.73
N TYR A 390 39.18 -13.09 15.05
CA TYR A 390 38.79 -12.06 16.03
C TYR A 390 38.18 -12.60 17.33
N ILE A 391 37.90 -13.90 17.43
CA ILE A 391 37.38 -14.52 18.66
C ILE A 391 38.42 -14.57 19.79
N GLU A 392 38.00 -14.82 21.02
CA GLU A 392 38.96 -15.01 22.11
C GLU A 392 39.76 -16.31 21.91
N PRO A 393 41.11 -16.29 22.08
CA PRO A 393 41.93 -17.48 21.90
C PRO A 393 41.50 -18.68 22.76
N ASN A 394 40.90 -18.41 23.92
CA ASN A 394 40.41 -19.42 24.86
C ASN A 394 39.27 -20.25 24.28
N GLU A 395 38.44 -19.70 23.40
CA GLU A 395 37.33 -20.44 22.79
C GLU A 395 37.86 -21.48 21.81
N ILE A 396 38.86 -21.12 21.02
CA ILE A 396 39.57 -22.07 20.13
C ILE A 396 40.39 -23.08 20.95
N ALA A 397 41.02 -22.66 22.04
CA ALA A 397 41.76 -23.56 22.93
C ALA A 397 40.86 -24.51 23.72
N SER A 398 39.55 -24.23 23.82
CA SER A 398 38.60 -25.10 24.50
C SER A 398 38.21 -26.35 23.70
N ILE A 399 38.54 -26.36 22.41
CA ILE A 399 38.28 -27.46 21.49
C ILE A 399 39.11 -28.68 21.91
N GLU A 400 38.48 -29.85 21.96
CA GLU A 400 39.15 -31.08 22.38
C GLU A 400 40.34 -31.41 21.45
N GLY A 401 41.56 -31.32 21.98
CA GLY A 401 42.79 -31.58 21.26
C GLY A 401 43.58 -30.34 20.86
N PHE A 402 43.08 -29.13 21.15
CA PHE A 402 43.80 -27.88 20.92
C PHE A 402 44.41 -27.37 22.24
N ASP A 403 45.50 -26.63 22.14
CA ASP A 403 46.11 -25.90 23.25
C ASP A 403 46.19 -24.39 22.91
N GLU A 404 46.56 -23.57 23.89
CA GLU A 404 46.70 -22.11 23.71
C GLU A 404 47.70 -21.76 22.58
N GLU A 405 48.71 -22.59 22.36
CA GLU A 405 49.69 -22.40 21.28
C GLU A 405 49.07 -22.64 19.91
N THR A 406 48.35 -23.75 19.73
CA THR A 406 47.63 -24.11 18.49
C THR A 406 46.53 -23.09 18.18
N ALA A 407 45.79 -22.65 19.20
CA ALA A 407 44.79 -21.59 19.06
C ALA A 407 45.43 -20.30 18.54
N GLY A 408 46.53 -19.85 19.15
CA GLY A 408 47.28 -18.68 18.70
C GLY A 408 47.81 -18.82 17.27
N GLU A 409 48.30 -20.01 16.88
CA GLU A 409 48.70 -20.27 15.49
C GLU A 409 47.53 -20.15 14.50
N ILE A 410 46.39 -20.76 14.81
CA ILE A 410 45.19 -20.71 13.96
C ILE A 410 44.74 -19.27 13.76
N GLN A 411 44.70 -18.47 14.83
CA GLN A 411 44.33 -17.05 14.73
C GLN A 411 45.31 -16.24 13.89
N ASN A 412 46.61 -16.45 14.09
CA ASN A 412 47.63 -15.78 13.30
C ASN A 412 47.50 -16.11 11.81
N ARG A 413 47.27 -17.39 11.46
CA ARG A 413 47.06 -17.81 10.08
C ARG A 413 45.76 -17.25 9.49
N ALA A 414 44.70 -17.20 10.27
CA ALA A 414 43.45 -16.56 9.88
C ALA A 414 43.67 -15.07 9.57
N ALA A 415 44.36 -14.34 10.45
CA ALA A 415 44.69 -12.93 10.26
C ALA A 415 45.61 -12.69 9.05
N GLU A 416 46.61 -13.55 8.84
CA GLU A 416 47.48 -13.49 7.66
C GLU A 416 46.71 -13.73 6.35
N TYR A 417 45.81 -14.72 6.33
CA TYR A 417 44.95 -15.01 5.19
C TYR A 417 44.04 -13.81 4.85
N LEU A 418 43.40 -13.22 5.86
CA LEU A 418 42.57 -12.02 5.69
C LEU A 418 43.39 -10.84 5.18
N ALA A 419 44.60 -10.63 5.72
CA ALA A 419 45.50 -9.58 5.24
C ALA A 419 45.95 -9.81 3.78
N GLU A 420 46.17 -11.05 3.35
CA GLU A 420 46.48 -11.37 1.95
C GLU A 420 45.28 -11.10 1.03
N ILE A 421 44.07 -11.43 1.47
CA ILE A 421 42.83 -11.12 0.76
C ILE A 421 42.64 -9.60 0.64
N ASP A 422 42.79 -8.86 1.73
CA ASP A 422 42.67 -7.40 1.75
C ASP A 422 43.70 -6.75 0.82
N ALA A 423 44.95 -7.23 0.83
CA ALA A 423 45.98 -6.74 -0.08
C ALA A 423 45.63 -7.02 -1.56
N LYS A 424 45.04 -8.19 -1.85
CA LYS A 424 44.56 -8.51 -3.22
C LYS A 424 43.43 -7.59 -3.63
N PHE A 425 42.45 -7.35 -2.76
CA PHE A 425 41.35 -6.44 -3.07
C PHE A 425 41.80 -4.99 -3.18
N ASP A 426 42.73 -4.52 -2.34
CA ASP A 426 43.30 -3.18 -2.48
C ASP A 426 44.07 -3.00 -3.80
N ALA A 427 44.79 -4.02 -4.26
CA ALA A 427 45.41 -4.01 -5.58
C ALA A 427 44.36 -3.93 -6.71
N GLN A 428 43.29 -4.73 -6.64
CA GLN A 428 42.19 -4.70 -7.62
C GLN A 428 41.46 -3.35 -7.64
N ARG A 429 41.22 -2.78 -6.47
CA ARG A 429 40.62 -1.46 -6.29
C ARG A 429 41.43 -0.37 -6.99
N LYS A 430 42.76 -0.39 -6.81
CA LYS A 430 43.69 0.53 -7.49
C LYS A 430 43.68 0.33 -9.00
N ASP A 431 43.62 -0.91 -9.48
CA ASP A 431 43.51 -1.21 -10.92
C ASP A 431 42.19 -0.70 -11.52
N LEU A 432 41.11 -0.68 -10.74
CA LEU A 432 39.81 -0.11 -11.11
C LEU A 432 39.76 1.41 -11.02
N GLY A 433 40.77 2.06 -10.42
CA GLY A 433 40.88 3.52 -10.30
C GLY A 433 40.02 4.12 -9.20
N VAL A 434 39.71 3.36 -8.15
CA VAL A 434 38.98 3.83 -6.97
C VAL A 434 39.93 4.59 -6.04
N GLU A 435 39.51 5.76 -5.57
CA GLU A 435 40.32 6.70 -4.80
C GLU A 435 40.54 6.25 -3.36
N ASP A 436 41.74 6.54 -2.81
CA ASP A 436 42.13 6.22 -1.43
C ASP A 436 41.21 6.87 -0.39
N GLU A 437 40.59 8.01 -0.71
CA GLU A 437 39.72 8.74 0.22
C GLU A 437 38.47 7.96 0.63
N LEU A 438 38.01 7.00 -0.20
CA LEU A 438 36.90 6.12 0.14
C LEU A 438 37.25 5.15 1.27
N TYR A 439 38.52 4.80 1.49
CA TYR A 439 38.92 3.98 2.64
C TYR A 439 38.72 4.68 3.97
N GLU A 440 38.68 6.01 3.96
CA GLU A 440 38.53 6.80 5.18
C GLU A 440 37.07 6.94 5.61
N ILE A 441 36.12 6.33 4.90
CA ILE A 441 34.73 6.24 5.31
C ILE A 441 34.57 5.01 6.21
N PRO A 442 34.24 5.18 7.51
CA PRO A 442 33.92 4.09 8.41
C PRO A 442 32.94 3.08 7.80
N GLY A 443 33.26 1.80 7.92
CA GLY A 443 32.42 0.70 7.42
C GLY A 443 32.74 0.23 5.99
N LEU A 444 33.54 0.97 5.21
CA LEU A 444 34.03 0.49 3.92
C LEU A 444 35.30 -0.35 4.07
N ASN A 445 35.30 -1.55 3.45
CA ASN A 445 36.46 -2.44 3.38
C ASN A 445 36.99 -2.61 1.94
N ALA A 446 38.16 -3.24 1.79
CA ALA A 446 38.82 -3.43 0.49
C ALA A 446 37.90 -4.08 -0.56
N ALA A 447 37.15 -5.11 -0.15
CA ALA A 447 36.27 -5.87 -1.03
C ALA A 447 35.05 -5.05 -1.49
N MET A 448 34.46 -4.26 -0.59
CA MET A 448 33.37 -3.34 -0.91
C MET A 448 33.81 -2.25 -1.90
N LEU A 449 35.03 -1.72 -1.74
CA LEU A 449 35.58 -0.73 -2.68
C LEU A 449 35.82 -1.32 -4.08
N VAL A 450 36.18 -2.59 -4.18
CA VAL A 450 36.25 -3.30 -5.48
C VAL A 450 34.85 -3.43 -6.10
N ALA A 451 33.82 -3.70 -5.31
CA ALA A 451 32.44 -3.76 -5.79
C ALA A 451 31.98 -2.39 -6.32
N LEU A 452 32.24 -1.31 -5.58
CA LEU A 452 31.99 0.07 -6.03
C LEU A 452 32.72 0.38 -7.34
N GLY A 453 34.01 0.04 -7.44
CA GLY A 453 34.80 0.27 -8.65
C GLY A 453 34.29 -0.46 -9.90
N LYS A 454 33.64 -1.62 -9.74
CA LYS A 454 33.00 -2.36 -10.85
C LYS A 454 31.75 -1.67 -11.38
N GLU A 455 31.04 -0.93 -10.52
CA GLU A 455 29.87 -0.11 -10.86
C GLU A 455 30.23 1.35 -11.18
N ASP A 456 31.52 1.62 -11.43
CA ASP A 456 32.06 2.95 -11.78
C ASP A 456 31.95 4.01 -10.67
N ILE A 457 31.72 3.60 -9.41
CA ILE A 457 31.76 4.47 -8.22
C ILE A 457 33.20 4.51 -7.71
N LYS A 458 33.90 5.62 -7.97
CA LYS A 458 35.36 5.68 -7.79
C LYS A 458 35.83 6.74 -6.83
N SER A 459 35.06 7.79 -6.62
CA SER A 459 35.38 8.90 -5.72
C SER A 459 34.40 9.01 -4.55
N VAL A 460 34.77 9.81 -3.54
CA VAL A 460 33.86 10.16 -2.44
C VAL A 460 32.64 10.94 -2.95
N GLU A 461 32.79 11.74 -4.01
CA GLU A 461 31.67 12.45 -4.64
C GLU A 461 30.68 11.49 -5.32
N ASP A 462 31.18 10.47 -6.01
CA ASP A 462 30.33 9.45 -6.65
C ASP A 462 29.53 8.68 -5.59
N PHE A 463 30.19 8.26 -4.52
CA PHE A 463 29.58 7.50 -3.43
C PHE A 463 28.59 8.35 -2.60
N ALA A 464 28.89 9.64 -2.39
CA ALA A 464 27.97 10.59 -1.74
C ALA A 464 26.65 10.78 -2.53
N GLY A 465 26.71 10.60 -3.85
CA GLY A 465 25.58 10.65 -4.77
C GLY A 465 24.67 9.42 -4.74
N CYS A 466 25.13 8.30 -4.18
CA CYS A 466 24.33 7.08 -4.07
C CYS A 466 23.12 7.26 -3.16
N ALA A 467 22.06 6.51 -3.46
CA ALA A 467 21.00 6.19 -2.52
C ALA A 467 21.31 4.85 -1.82
N ALA A 468 20.72 4.63 -0.64
CA ALA A 468 20.85 3.35 0.06
C ALA A 468 20.43 2.17 -0.83
N ASP A 469 19.37 2.37 -1.63
CA ASP A 469 18.85 1.37 -2.56
C ASP A 469 19.84 1.00 -3.68
N ASP A 470 20.78 1.89 -4.05
CA ASP A 470 21.83 1.57 -5.02
C ASP A 470 22.86 0.59 -4.42
N LEU A 471 23.07 0.66 -3.09
CA LEU A 471 24.04 -0.15 -2.36
C LEU A 471 23.43 -1.48 -1.91
N VAL A 472 22.30 -1.48 -1.20
CA VAL A 472 21.69 -2.71 -0.64
C VAL A 472 20.63 -3.34 -1.56
N GLY A 473 20.25 -2.63 -2.63
CA GLY A 473 19.18 -3.05 -3.53
C GLY A 473 17.80 -2.67 -3.03
N TRP A 474 16.78 -2.93 -3.85
CA TRP A 474 15.39 -2.70 -3.47
C TRP A 474 14.50 -3.84 -3.97
N THR A 475 13.35 -3.99 -3.31
CA THR A 475 12.33 -4.95 -3.73
C THR A 475 11.15 -4.21 -4.36
N GLU A 476 10.80 -4.59 -5.58
CA GLU A 476 9.61 -4.07 -6.26
C GLU A 476 8.55 -5.18 -6.32
N ARG A 477 7.36 -4.90 -5.79
CA ARG A 477 6.23 -5.83 -5.87
C ARG A 477 5.31 -5.41 -7.00
N LYS A 478 5.29 -6.20 -8.07
CA LYS A 478 4.45 -5.96 -9.26
C LYS A 478 3.66 -7.22 -9.61
N ASP A 479 2.35 -7.09 -9.78
CA ASP A 479 1.44 -8.18 -10.15
C ASP A 479 1.47 -9.41 -9.21
N GLY A 480 1.81 -9.21 -7.93
CA GLY A 480 1.86 -10.28 -6.92
C GLY A 480 3.18 -11.07 -6.87
N GLU A 481 4.13 -10.77 -7.76
CA GLU A 481 5.51 -11.27 -7.71
C GLU A 481 6.43 -10.19 -7.11
N THR A 482 7.22 -10.56 -6.11
CA THR A 482 8.29 -9.70 -5.56
C THR A 482 9.53 -9.93 -6.40
N LYS A 483 10.01 -8.89 -7.09
CA LYS A 483 11.31 -8.91 -7.76
C LYS A 483 12.31 -8.11 -6.94
N ARG A 484 13.38 -8.77 -6.52
CA ARG A 484 14.53 -8.15 -5.87
C ARG A 484 15.49 -7.66 -6.95
N PHE A 485 15.88 -6.40 -6.85
CA PHE A 485 16.99 -5.84 -7.62
C PHE A 485 18.19 -5.74 -6.68
N ASP A 486 19.29 -6.34 -7.09
CA ASP A 486 20.51 -6.39 -6.30
C ASP A 486 21.23 -5.04 -6.36
N GLY A 487 21.69 -4.55 -5.21
CA GLY A 487 22.57 -3.39 -5.13
C GLY A 487 24.05 -3.78 -5.23
N THR A 488 24.93 -2.78 -5.21
CA THR A 488 26.39 -2.98 -5.30
C THR A 488 26.95 -3.84 -4.16
N PHE A 489 26.32 -3.82 -2.98
CA PHE A 489 26.73 -4.57 -1.79
C PHE A 489 25.96 -5.88 -1.57
N LYS A 490 25.33 -6.45 -2.59
CA LYS A 490 24.54 -7.69 -2.48
C LYS A 490 25.27 -8.89 -1.83
N ASP A 491 26.59 -8.94 -1.94
CA ASP A 491 27.43 -10.02 -1.43
C ASP A 491 28.02 -9.71 -0.04
N PHE A 492 27.64 -8.58 0.57
CA PHE A 492 28.13 -8.13 1.87
C PHE A 492 26.97 -7.98 2.86
N PRO A 493 27.18 -8.29 4.15
CA PRO A 493 26.17 -8.17 5.19
C PRO A 493 26.04 -6.71 5.63
N VAL A 494 25.55 -5.84 4.76
CA VAL A 494 25.35 -4.41 5.03
C VAL A 494 23.86 -4.13 5.12
N SER A 495 23.41 -3.63 6.27
CA SER A 495 22.04 -3.18 6.48
C SER A 495 21.80 -1.85 5.74
N ARG A 496 20.52 -1.53 5.53
CA ARG A 496 20.14 -0.25 4.90
C ARG A 496 20.60 0.95 5.73
N GLU A 497 20.52 0.85 7.05
CA GLU A 497 20.93 1.91 7.99
C GLU A 497 22.44 2.13 7.92
N GLU A 498 23.24 1.07 7.95
CA GLU A 498 24.70 1.16 7.78
C GLU A 498 25.07 1.76 6.41
N ALA A 499 24.35 1.38 5.34
CA ALA A 499 24.57 1.97 4.02
C ALA A 499 24.20 3.47 3.98
N GLU A 500 23.11 3.87 4.64
CA GLU A 500 22.72 5.28 4.79
C GLU A 500 23.77 6.08 5.55
N ASP A 501 24.31 5.53 6.65
CA ASP A 501 25.35 6.16 7.45
C ASP A 501 26.66 6.34 6.66
N MET A 502 27.09 5.30 5.93
CA MET A 502 28.25 5.40 5.04
C MET A 502 28.07 6.51 4.00
N ILE A 503 26.89 6.61 3.37
CA ILE A 503 26.57 7.67 2.40
C ILE A 503 26.58 9.05 3.07
N MET A 504 25.99 9.17 4.26
CA MET A 504 25.93 10.45 4.99
C MET A 504 27.33 10.93 5.38
N GLN A 505 28.20 10.03 5.83
CA GLN A 505 29.60 10.34 6.11
C GLN A 505 30.35 10.76 4.84
N ALA A 506 30.09 10.09 3.71
CA ALA A 506 30.62 10.50 2.41
C ALA A 506 30.16 11.90 2.00
N ARG A 507 28.89 12.25 2.23
CA ARG A 507 28.33 13.58 1.94
C ARG A 507 28.93 14.68 2.82
N VAL A 508 29.19 14.40 4.10
CA VAL A 508 29.92 15.33 4.98
C VAL A 508 31.32 15.56 4.42
N ARG A 509 31.99 14.49 3.99
CA ARG A 509 33.37 14.53 3.50
C ARG A 509 33.49 15.21 2.12
N ALA A 510 32.51 15.01 1.25
CA ALA A 510 32.35 15.75 -0.01
C ALA A 510 31.92 17.21 0.18
N GLY A 511 31.59 17.61 1.42
CA GLY A 511 31.16 18.98 1.75
C GLY A 511 29.73 19.32 1.32
N TRP A 512 28.88 18.33 1.09
CA TRP A 512 27.47 18.52 0.70
C TRP A 512 26.60 18.89 1.90
N ILE A 513 26.96 18.42 3.09
CA ILE A 513 26.29 18.68 4.37
C ILE A 513 27.33 18.98 5.47
N SER A 514 26.95 19.69 6.53
CA SER A 514 27.85 19.94 7.65
C SER A 514 27.82 18.77 8.64
N ALA A 515 28.91 18.55 9.38
CA ALA A 515 28.96 17.48 10.38
C ALA A 515 27.94 17.66 11.54
N GLU A 516 27.42 18.88 11.71
CA GLU A 516 26.35 19.19 12.69
C GLU A 516 24.97 18.73 12.22
N ASP A 517 24.81 18.41 10.93
CA ASP A 517 23.56 17.94 10.32
C ASP A 517 23.43 16.40 10.32
N LEU A 518 24.42 15.68 10.87
CA LEU A 518 24.34 14.23 11.06
C LEU A 518 23.30 13.93 12.17
N PRO A 519 22.37 12.98 11.96
CA PRO A 519 21.49 12.53 13.03
C PRO A 519 22.36 11.95 14.16
N GLY A 520 22.26 12.53 15.36
CA GLY A 520 23.01 12.06 16.51
C GLY A 520 22.51 10.69 16.98
N GLU A 521 23.43 9.82 17.39
CA GLU A 521 23.11 8.59 18.14
C GLU A 521 22.25 8.94 19.36
N GLU A 522 20.97 8.54 19.34
CA GLU A 522 20.14 8.54 20.55
C GLU A 522 20.66 7.45 21.50
N LEU A 523 21.57 7.84 22.38
CA LEU A 523 21.88 7.05 23.58
C LEU A 523 20.56 6.86 24.37
N PRO A 524 20.22 5.63 24.80
CA PRO A 524 19.02 5.40 25.58
C PRO A 524 19.10 6.21 26.87
N ALA A 525 18.07 7.00 27.13
CA ALA A 525 17.96 7.83 28.32
C ALA A 525 18.05 6.94 29.57
N ASP A 526 19.10 7.14 30.37
CA ASP A 526 19.18 6.64 31.75
C ASP A 526 17.91 7.12 32.49
N GLU A 527 17.08 6.17 32.93
CA GLU A 527 15.96 6.45 33.81
C GLU A 527 16.49 7.10 35.10
N ASP A 528 16.09 8.36 35.31
CA ASP A 528 16.40 9.15 36.49
C ASP A 528 16.13 8.36 37.77
N GLY A 529 17.20 8.11 38.53
CA GLY A 529 17.13 7.66 39.91
C GLY A 529 16.44 8.72 40.77
N GLU A 530 15.30 8.36 41.37
CA GLU A 530 14.61 9.15 42.37
C GLU A 530 15.51 9.40 43.59
N GLY A 531 16.12 10.59 43.63
CA GLY A 531 16.76 11.13 44.83
C GLY A 531 15.71 11.68 45.80
N PHE A 532 15.40 10.91 46.84
CA PHE A 532 14.71 11.44 48.03
C PHE A 532 15.63 12.43 48.76
N THR A 533 15.15 13.66 48.97
CA THR A 533 15.80 14.68 49.77
C THR A 533 15.38 14.55 51.24
N GLU A 534 16.36 14.32 52.13
CA GLU A 534 16.22 14.56 53.56
C GLU A 534 16.23 16.07 53.81
N GLU A 535 15.09 16.65 54.21
CA GLU A 535 14.97 17.74 55.21
C GLU A 535 13.52 18.24 55.32
N GLU A 536 12.69 17.54 56.11
CA GLU A 536 11.70 18.19 56.97
C GLU A 536 11.55 17.34 58.25
N ALA A 537 12.33 17.70 59.27
CA ALA A 537 12.20 17.20 60.62
C ALA A 537 11.31 18.15 61.44
N VAL A 538 10.11 17.69 61.82
CA VAL A 538 9.49 17.78 63.17
C VAL A 538 8.43 16.69 63.31
#